data_AF-A0A352NH82-F1
#
_entry.id   AF-A0A352NH82-F1
#
_cell.length_a   1.000
_cell.length_b   1.000
_cell.length_c   1.000
_cell.angle_alpha   90.00
_cell.angle_beta   90.00
_cell.angle_gamma   90.00
#
_symmetry.space_group_name_H-M   'P 1'
#
loop_
_entity.id
_entity.type
_entity.pdbx_description
1 polymer ?
#
loop_
_entity_poly.entity_id
_entity_poly.type
_entity_poly.pdbx_seq_one_letter_code
_entity_poly.pdbx_strand_id
1 'polypeptide(L)'
;MITLEDIKKDPVVDAFIRKGNKYLGVLGFTEHSYRHVSLVSSIAKNILERLGYPQRQVELAAIAGYMHDLGNVVSRNEHGISGAVIAYPILMQTGMHPEEIATIISAIANHEEQYGHAVNSVAAALIVADKSDVHRSRVRNTDFATFDIHDRVNYAVEHSFLWVDDNKHTIMMELTIDTDICPVMEY
;
A
#
# COMPACT_ATOMS: atom_id res chain seq x y z
N MET A 1 12.45 -20.39 3.74
CA MET A 1 11.33 -19.71 3.06
C MET A 1 11.43 -18.25 3.45
N ILE A 2 11.42 -17.34 2.47
CA ILE A 2 11.64 -15.89 2.72
C ILE A 2 10.37 -15.26 3.30
N THR A 3 10.53 -14.49 4.36
CA THR A 3 9.47 -13.83 5.12
C THR A 3 9.54 -12.31 4.99
N LEU A 4 8.47 -11.61 5.35
CA LEU A 4 8.42 -10.16 5.48
C LEU A 4 9.52 -9.63 6.40
N GLU A 5 9.84 -10.35 7.47
CA GLU A 5 10.89 -9.94 8.41
C GLU A 5 12.30 -10.01 7.79
N ASP A 6 12.51 -10.87 6.79
CA ASP A 6 13.75 -10.87 6.01
C ASP A 6 13.79 -9.65 5.08
N ILE A 7 12.68 -9.31 4.44
CA ILE A 7 12.54 -8.13 3.56
C ILE A 7 12.73 -6.82 4.34
N LYS A 8 12.16 -6.71 5.55
CA LYS A 8 12.31 -5.52 6.42
C LYS A 8 13.75 -5.25 6.85
N LYS A 9 14.60 -6.29 6.90
CA LYS A 9 16.01 -6.18 7.28
C LYS A 9 16.90 -5.81 6.09
N ASP A 10 16.36 -5.81 4.88
CA ASP A 10 17.13 -5.46 3.69
C ASP A 10 17.46 -3.94 3.68
N PRO A 11 18.75 -3.57 3.63
CA PRO A 11 19.16 -2.16 3.72
C PRO A 11 18.78 -1.35 2.47
N VAL A 12 18.56 -1.97 1.32
CA VAL A 12 18.08 -1.31 0.10
C VAL A 12 16.61 -0.95 0.28
N VAL A 13 15.79 -1.89 0.75
CA VAL A 13 14.37 -1.66 1.05
C VAL A 13 14.21 -0.52 2.05
N ASP A 14 14.97 -0.55 3.16
CA ASP A 14 14.99 0.52 4.16
C ASP A 14 15.31 1.90 3.56
N ALA A 15 16.41 1.99 2.80
CA ALA A 15 16.85 3.25 2.23
C ALA A 15 15.83 3.81 1.25
N PHE A 16 15.19 2.96 0.45
CA PHE A 16 14.26 3.36 -0.59
C PHE A 16 12.94 3.85 -0.01
N ILE A 17 12.42 3.20 1.05
CA ILE A 17 11.26 3.72 1.79
C ILE A 17 11.56 5.10 2.38
N ARG A 18 12.70 5.26 3.09
CA ARG A 18 13.04 6.56 3.70
C ARG A 18 13.21 7.67 2.68
N LYS A 19 13.93 7.39 1.60
CA LYS A 19 14.25 8.39 0.58
C LYS A 19 13.04 8.70 -0.30
N GLY A 20 12.30 7.69 -0.75
CA GLY A 20 11.05 7.88 -1.50
C GLY A 20 10.06 8.74 -0.74
N ASN A 21 9.78 8.39 0.52
CA ASN A 21 8.91 9.20 1.38
C ASN A 21 9.41 10.64 1.57
N LYS A 22 10.73 10.83 1.76
CA LYS A 22 11.32 12.17 1.89
C LYS A 22 11.11 12.99 0.61
N TYR A 23 11.34 12.39 -0.56
CA TYR A 23 11.25 13.09 -1.84
C TYR A 23 9.80 13.44 -2.19
N LEU A 24 8.87 12.52 -1.94
CA LEU A 24 7.44 12.80 -2.06
C LEU A 24 6.99 13.98 -1.18
N GLY A 25 7.49 14.05 0.06
CA GLY A 25 7.21 15.18 0.95
C GLY A 25 7.73 16.52 0.41
N VAL A 26 8.87 16.53 -0.29
CA VAL A 26 9.39 17.76 -0.96
C VAL A 26 8.50 18.17 -2.12
N LEU A 27 7.87 17.21 -2.80
CA LEU A 27 6.95 17.44 -3.92
C LEU A 27 5.51 17.77 -3.47
N GLY A 28 5.23 17.72 -2.17
CA GLY A 28 3.91 18.02 -1.62
C GLY A 28 2.93 16.85 -1.59
N PHE A 29 3.36 15.62 -1.88
CA PHE A 29 2.50 14.44 -1.78
C PHE A 29 2.28 14.00 -0.32
N THR A 30 1.19 13.27 -0.09
CA THR A 30 0.87 12.62 1.19
C THR A 30 1.96 11.64 1.65
N GLU A 31 1.89 11.26 2.92
CA GLU A 31 2.86 10.35 3.53
C GLU A 31 2.80 8.92 2.97
N HIS A 32 4.00 8.39 2.65
CA HIS A 32 4.27 7.01 2.21
C HIS A 32 5.51 6.45 2.97
N SER A 33 5.53 6.63 4.29
CA SER A 33 6.63 6.22 5.19
C SER A 33 6.42 4.80 5.73
N TYR A 34 7.25 4.39 6.69
CA TYR A 34 7.09 3.11 7.39
C TYR A 34 5.70 2.89 7.98
N ARG A 35 5.03 3.96 8.45
CA ARG A 35 3.66 3.86 8.97
C ARG A 35 2.74 3.31 7.89
N HIS A 36 2.73 3.97 6.73
CA HIS A 36 1.91 3.59 5.58
C HIS A 36 2.22 2.16 5.10
N VAL A 37 3.47 1.88 4.70
CA VAL A 37 3.80 0.56 4.13
C VAL A 37 3.62 -0.59 5.13
N SER A 38 3.82 -0.36 6.43
CA SER A 38 3.56 -1.38 7.46
C SER A 38 2.07 -1.61 7.69
N LEU A 39 1.25 -0.55 7.62
CA LEU A 39 -0.19 -0.66 7.73
C LEU A 39 -0.77 -1.40 6.53
N VAL A 40 -0.40 -1.01 5.30
CA VAL A 40 -0.81 -1.69 4.06
C VAL A 40 -0.38 -3.16 4.09
N SER A 41 0.87 -3.45 4.45
CA SER A 41 1.36 -4.83 4.64
C SER A 41 0.50 -5.63 5.62
N SER A 42 0.14 -5.04 6.76
CA SER A 42 -0.64 -5.70 7.80
C SER A 42 -2.09 -5.94 7.38
N ILE A 43 -2.72 -4.98 6.71
CA ILE A 43 -4.09 -5.10 6.20
C ILE A 43 -4.15 -6.13 5.08
N ALA A 44 -3.23 -6.08 4.10
CA ALA A 44 -3.19 -7.05 3.00
C ALA A 44 -3.03 -8.48 3.52
N LYS A 45 -2.15 -8.67 4.51
CA LYS A 45 -2.01 -9.92 5.26
C LYS A 45 -3.34 -10.34 5.91
N ASN A 46 -3.98 -9.44 6.66
CA ASN A 46 -5.19 -9.75 7.42
C ASN A 46 -6.39 -10.10 6.53
N ILE A 47 -6.54 -9.43 5.37
CA ILE A 47 -7.58 -9.74 4.39
C ILE A 47 -7.48 -11.20 3.96
N LEU A 48 -6.31 -11.64 3.48
CA LEU A 48 -6.15 -13.01 3.00
C LEU A 48 -6.24 -14.04 4.14
N GLU A 49 -5.71 -13.70 5.31
CA GLU A 49 -5.75 -14.57 6.48
C GLU A 49 -7.19 -14.84 6.93
N ARG A 50 -8.02 -13.79 7.04
CA ARG A 50 -9.43 -13.91 7.44
C ARG A 50 -10.28 -14.60 6.39
N LEU A 51 -9.97 -14.44 5.10
CA LEU A 51 -10.63 -15.15 4.01
C LEU A 51 -10.16 -16.60 3.85
N GLY A 52 -9.28 -17.10 4.72
CA GLY A 52 -8.87 -18.50 4.75
C GLY A 52 -7.89 -18.91 3.65
N TYR A 53 -7.17 -17.96 3.06
CA TYR A 53 -6.16 -18.27 2.05
C TYR A 53 -4.94 -19.00 2.65
N PRO A 54 -4.16 -19.74 1.83
CA PRO A 54 -2.96 -20.42 2.30
C PRO A 54 -1.97 -19.46 2.95
N GLN A 55 -1.36 -19.89 4.07
CA GLN A 55 -0.41 -19.08 4.85
C GLN A 55 0.74 -18.53 4.01
N ARG A 56 1.19 -19.27 2.99
CA ARG A 56 2.22 -18.74 2.09
C ARG A 56 1.72 -17.54 1.30
N GLN A 57 0.50 -17.58 0.78
CA GLN A 57 -0.08 -16.48 0.01
C GLN A 57 -0.36 -15.26 0.88
N VAL A 58 -0.77 -15.47 2.15
CA VAL A 58 -0.86 -14.43 3.19
C VAL A 58 0.48 -13.73 3.39
N GLU A 59 1.59 -14.49 3.45
CA GLU A 59 2.94 -13.95 3.55
C GLU A 59 3.34 -13.13 2.31
N LEU A 60 2.99 -13.60 1.11
CA LEU A 60 3.27 -12.86 -0.14
C LEU A 60 2.51 -11.52 -0.19
N ALA A 61 1.27 -11.46 0.32
CA ALA A 61 0.53 -10.21 0.43
C ALA A 61 1.16 -9.23 1.42
N ALA A 62 1.67 -9.73 2.54
CA ALA A 62 2.40 -8.91 3.49
C ALA A 62 3.68 -8.32 2.85
N ILE A 63 4.44 -9.13 2.10
CA ILE A 63 5.65 -8.69 1.39
C ILE A 63 5.31 -7.67 0.29
N ALA A 64 4.31 -7.95 -0.54
CA ALA A 64 3.87 -7.03 -1.58
C ALA A 64 3.42 -5.69 -0.99
N GLY A 65 2.61 -5.72 0.08
CA GLY A 65 2.19 -4.53 0.84
C GLY A 65 3.34 -3.70 1.38
N TYR A 66 4.41 -4.33 1.86
CA TYR A 66 5.55 -3.59 2.40
C TYR A 66 6.44 -2.96 1.30
N MET A 67 6.46 -3.57 0.11
CA MET A 67 7.34 -3.17 -1.00
C MET A 67 6.64 -2.35 -2.10
N HIS A 68 5.32 -2.21 -2.07
CA HIS A 68 4.54 -1.68 -3.20
C HIS A 68 4.98 -0.29 -3.68
N ASP A 69 5.44 0.53 -2.72
CA ASP A 69 5.80 1.93 -2.92
C ASP A 69 7.28 2.20 -3.19
N LEU A 70 8.12 1.16 -3.31
CA LEU A 70 9.56 1.33 -3.50
C LEU A 70 9.90 2.18 -4.75
N GLY A 71 9.03 2.17 -5.76
CA GLY A 71 9.20 2.98 -6.98
C GLY A 71 9.19 4.49 -6.75
N ASN A 72 8.62 4.97 -5.64
CA ASN A 72 8.59 6.40 -5.32
C ASN A 72 9.99 7.01 -5.10
N VAL A 73 11.03 6.19 -4.90
CA VAL A 73 12.42 6.68 -4.88
C VAL A 73 12.88 7.16 -6.26
N VAL A 74 12.28 6.64 -7.34
CA VAL A 74 12.56 7.01 -8.73
C VAL A 74 11.63 8.14 -9.17
N SER A 75 10.32 7.93 -9.02
CA SER A 75 9.29 8.90 -9.40
C SER A 75 7.96 8.53 -8.78
N ARG A 76 7.08 9.53 -8.54
CA ARG A 76 5.67 9.26 -8.24
C ARG A 76 4.93 8.70 -9.46
N ASN A 77 5.31 9.15 -10.66
CA ASN A 77 4.73 8.68 -11.90
C ASN A 77 5.13 7.22 -12.13
N GLU A 78 4.14 6.36 -12.36
CA GLU A 78 4.33 4.92 -12.58
C GLU A 78 5.17 4.23 -11.46
N HIS A 79 4.99 4.66 -10.21
CA HIS A 79 5.72 4.10 -9.08
C HIS A 79 5.43 2.60 -8.87
N GLY A 80 4.23 2.11 -9.23
CA GLY A 80 3.95 0.67 -9.22
C GLY A 80 4.82 -0.12 -10.20
N ILE A 81 5.00 0.38 -11.44
CA ILE A 81 5.84 -0.29 -12.45
C ILE A 81 7.32 -0.25 -12.05
N SER A 82 7.83 0.93 -11.70
CA SER A 82 9.21 1.06 -11.25
C SER A 82 9.47 0.30 -9.94
N GLY A 83 8.50 0.26 -9.03
CA GLY A 83 8.53 -0.53 -7.80
C GLY A 83 8.63 -2.02 -8.06
N ALA A 84 7.87 -2.56 -9.01
CA ALA A 84 7.95 -3.96 -9.41
C ALA A 84 9.34 -4.31 -10.01
N VAL A 85 9.88 -3.43 -10.85
CA VAL A 85 11.23 -3.59 -11.44
C VAL A 85 12.33 -3.55 -10.39
N ILE A 86 12.18 -2.72 -9.35
CA ILE A 86 13.11 -2.63 -8.21
C ILE A 86 12.97 -3.85 -7.28
N ALA A 87 11.75 -4.31 -7.03
CA ALA A 87 11.49 -5.44 -6.15
C ALA A 87 12.06 -6.75 -6.70
N TYR A 88 12.00 -6.96 -8.02
CA TYR A 88 12.52 -8.17 -8.67
C TYR A 88 13.95 -8.55 -8.28
N PRO A 89 14.98 -7.69 -8.48
CA PRO A 89 16.37 -8.03 -8.11
C PRO A 89 16.56 -8.22 -6.61
N ILE A 90 15.84 -7.48 -5.76
CA ILE A 90 15.89 -7.65 -4.28
C ILE A 90 15.39 -9.05 -3.93
N LEU A 91 14.19 -9.41 -4.39
CA LEU A 91 13.58 -10.71 -4.10
C LEU A 91 14.41 -11.88 -4.66
N MET A 92 14.96 -11.72 -5.87
CA MET A 92 15.88 -12.70 -6.47
C MET A 92 17.13 -12.91 -5.60
N GLN A 93 17.75 -11.82 -5.11
CA GLN A 93 18.94 -11.89 -4.26
C GLN A 93 18.68 -12.52 -2.90
N THR A 94 17.46 -12.38 -2.36
CA THR A 94 17.05 -13.10 -1.14
C THR A 94 16.85 -14.61 -1.35
N GLY A 95 16.89 -15.10 -2.59
CA GLY A 95 16.68 -16.51 -2.91
C GLY A 95 15.21 -16.95 -2.90
N MET A 96 14.28 -16.01 -3.12
CA MET A 96 12.85 -16.30 -3.22
C MET A 96 12.53 -17.12 -4.49
N HIS A 97 11.52 -17.99 -4.43
CA HIS A 97 11.14 -18.82 -5.57
C HIS A 97 10.54 -17.97 -6.71
N PRO A 98 10.90 -18.20 -7.99
CA PRO A 98 10.45 -17.36 -9.10
C PRO A 98 8.93 -17.16 -9.23
N GLU A 99 8.12 -18.18 -8.92
CA GLU A 99 6.64 -18.05 -8.95
C GLU A 99 6.09 -17.10 -7.87
N GLU A 100 6.74 -17.07 -6.70
CA GLU A 100 6.38 -16.16 -5.61
C GLU A 100 6.77 -14.73 -5.97
N ILE A 101 7.96 -14.57 -6.57
CA ILE A 101 8.44 -13.29 -7.10
C ILE A 101 7.45 -12.77 -8.15
N ALA A 102 7.05 -13.60 -9.12
CA ALA A 102 6.07 -13.24 -10.15
C ALA A 102 4.75 -12.75 -9.54
N THR A 103 4.29 -13.40 -8.47
CA THR A 103 3.08 -13.00 -7.74
C THR A 103 3.24 -11.63 -7.07
N ILE A 104 4.37 -11.38 -6.39
CA ILE A 104 4.62 -10.12 -5.70
C ILE A 104 4.78 -8.97 -6.71
N ILE A 105 5.65 -9.12 -7.71
CA ILE A 105 5.93 -8.02 -8.65
C ILE A 105 4.71 -7.71 -9.53
N SER A 106 3.87 -8.72 -9.85
CA SER A 106 2.61 -8.48 -10.56
C SER A 106 1.61 -7.72 -9.69
N ALA A 107 1.51 -8.04 -8.40
CA ALA A 107 0.69 -7.26 -7.47
C ALA A 107 1.17 -5.81 -7.35
N ILE A 108 2.49 -5.60 -7.17
CA ILE A 108 3.08 -4.26 -7.10
C ILE A 108 2.88 -3.48 -8.40
N ALA A 109 3.03 -4.09 -9.57
CA ALA A 109 2.84 -3.39 -10.85
C ALA A 109 1.39 -2.95 -11.08
N ASN A 110 0.41 -3.62 -10.45
CA ASN A 110 -1.02 -3.47 -10.73
C ASN A 110 -1.81 -2.84 -9.57
N HIS A 111 -1.17 -2.24 -8.56
CA HIS A 111 -1.91 -1.75 -7.39
C HIS A 111 -2.51 -0.34 -7.55
N GLU A 112 -2.10 0.40 -8.58
CA GLU A 112 -2.53 1.79 -8.79
C GLU A 112 -3.83 1.91 -9.56
N GLU A 113 -4.69 2.87 -9.17
CA GLU A 113 -6.07 2.97 -9.68
C GLU A 113 -6.17 3.20 -11.19
N GLN A 114 -5.29 4.02 -11.76
CA GLN A 114 -5.41 4.46 -13.16
C GLN A 114 -5.22 3.32 -14.18
N TYR A 115 -4.38 2.33 -13.85
CA TYR A 115 -3.97 1.28 -14.80
C TYR A 115 -3.88 -0.12 -14.18
N GLY A 116 -4.13 -0.24 -12.88
CA GLY A 116 -3.98 -1.46 -12.11
C GLY A 116 -5.23 -2.33 -12.14
N HIS A 117 -5.00 -3.63 -11.99
CA HIS A 117 -6.05 -4.63 -11.93
C HIS A 117 -5.76 -5.68 -10.85
N ALA A 118 -6.81 -6.18 -10.20
CA ALA A 118 -6.72 -7.31 -9.27
C ALA A 118 -6.44 -8.63 -10.01
N VAL A 119 -5.23 -8.79 -10.54
CA VAL A 119 -4.81 -9.92 -11.40
C VAL A 119 -4.64 -11.25 -10.64
N ASN A 120 -4.51 -11.19 -9.32
CA ASN A 120 -4.49 -12.33 -8.41
C ASN A 120 -4.97 -11.88 -7.01
N SER A 121 -5.15 -12.82 -6.07
CA SER A 121 -5.64 -12.48 -4.72
C SER A 121 -4.66 -11.62 -3.91
N VAL A 122 -3.35 -11.73 -4.16
CA VAL A 122 -2.34 -10.87 -3.53
C VAL A 122 -2.48 -9.42 -4.01
N ALA A 123 -2.68 -9.22 -5.32
CA ALA A 123 -2.97 -7.92 -5.91
C ALA A 123 -4.28 -7.34 -5.38
N ALA A 124 -5.35 -8.15 -5.31
CA ALA A 124 -6.63 -7.73 -4.76
C ALA A 124 -6.51 -7.23 -3.32
N ALA A 125 -5.82 -8.01 -2.47
CA ALA A 125 -5.61 -7.64 -1.07
C ALA A 125 -4.73 -6.38 -0.92
N LEU A 126 -3.68 -6.25 -1.74
CA LEU A 126 -2.83 -5.07 -1.77
C LEU A 126 -3.60 -3.81 -2.17
N ILE A 127 -4.40 -3.87 -3.25
CA ILE A 127 -5.20 -2.73 -3.73
C ILE A 127 -6.15 -2.26 -2.63
N VAL A 128 -6.92 -3.19 -2.04
CA VAL A 128 -7.85 -2.84 -0.97
C VAL A 128 -7.10 -2.27 0.24
N ALA A 129 -5.98 -2.87 0.63
CA ALA A 129 -5.19 -2.42 1.76
C ALA A 129 -4.64 -1.00 1.56
N ASP A 130 -4.03 -0.71 0.41
CA ASP A 130 -3.48 0.61 0.10
C ASP A 130 -4.58 1.67 0.06
N LYS A 131 -5.64 1.44 -0.71
CA LYS A 131 -6.75 2.40 -0.85
C LYS A 131 -7.58 2.56 0.43
N SER A 132 -7.43 1.66 1.41
CA SER A 132 -8.05 1.81 2.73
C SER A 132 -7.26 2.68 3.71
N ASP A 133 -5.97 2.95 3.47
CA ASP A 133 -5.21 3.89 4.31
C ASP A 133 -5.55 5.34 3.93
N VAL A 134 -6.77 5.75 4.28
CA VAL A 134 -7.25 7.14 4.15
C VAL A 134 -7.48 7.68 5.54
N HIS A 135 -6.73 8.71 5.94
CA HIS A 135 -6.87 9.32 7.26
C HIS A 135 -6.12 10.65 7.33
N ARG A 136 -6.59 11.59 8.15
CA ARG A 136 -5.98 12.92 8.28
C ARG A 136 -4.51 12.93 8.68
N SER A 137 -4.05 11.87 9.37
CA SER A 137 -2.63 11.71 9.72
C SER A 137 -1.70 11.51 8.52
N ARG A 138 -2.24 11.22 7.32
CA ARG A 138 -1.46 11.12 6.07
C ARG A 138 -1.12 12.48 5.48
N VAL A 139 -1.90 13.50 5.83
CA VAL A 139 -1.77 14.84 5.28
C VAL A 139 -0.56 15.50 5.91
N ARG A 140 0.44 15.79 5.08
CA ARG A 140 1.65 16.50 5.50
C ARG A 140 1.47 18.01 5.44
N ASN A 141 0.62 18.45 4.51
CA ASN A 141 0.34 19.84 4.26
C ASN A 141 -0.45 20.42 5.45
N THR A 142 0.00 21.56 5.96
CA THR A 142 -0.67 22.26 7.07
C THR A 142 -1.43 23.50 6.61
N ASP A 143 -1.24 23.91 5.35
CA ASP A 143 -1.94 25.04 4.75
C ASP A 143 -3.14 24.54 3.94
N PHE A 144 -4.30 24.60 4.58
CA PHE A 144 -5.59 24.19 4.01
C PHE A 144 -5.89 24.86 2.66
N ALA A 145 -5.39 26.08 2.41
CA ALA A 145 -5.63 26.79 1.15
C ALA A 145 -4.92 26.16 -0.05
N THR A 146 -3.93 25.29 0.20
CA THR A 146 -3.11 24.65 -0.84
C THR A 146 -3.39 23.16 -1.00
N PHE A 147 -4.43 22.64 -0.34
CA PHE A 147 -4.78 21.22 -0.41
C PHE A 147 -5.18 20.83 -1.83
N ASP A 148 -4.58 19.74 -2.31
CA ASP A 148 -5.09 19.02 -3.48
C ASP A 148 -6.30 18.13 -3.08
N ILE A 149 -6.79 17.34 -4.02
CA ILE A 149 -7.92 16.43 -3.76
C ILE A 149 -7.57 15.35 -2.74
N HIS A 150 -6.34 14.81 -2.76
CA HIS A 150 -5.91 13.74 -1.85
C HIS A 150 -5.76 14.26 -0.43
N ASP A 151 -5.17 15.44 -0.25
CA ASP A 151 -5.06 16.12 1.04
C ASP A 151 -6.45 16.39 1.62
N ARG A 152 -7.38 16.91 0.82
CA ARG A 152 -8.75 17.21 1.27
C ARG A 152 -9.50 15.97 1.72
N VAL A 153 -9.50 14.91 0.89
CA VAL A 153 -10.15 13.64 1.20
C VAL A 153 -9.54 13.03 2.46
N ASN A 154 -8.20 12.95 2.55
CA ASN A 154 -7.55 12.40 3.75
C ASN A 154 -7.85 13.24 4.99
N TYR A 155 -7.79 14.57 4.90
CA TYR A 155 -7.99 15.46 6.03
C TYR A 155 -9.41 15.38 6.61
N ALA A 156 -10.40 15.19 5.73
CA ALA A 156 -11.80 15.00 6.12
C ALA A 156 -12.03 13.67 6.87
N VAL A 157 -11.23 12.63 6.63
CA VAL A 157 -11.39 11.34 7.31
C VAL A 157 -10.80 11.37 8.72
N GLU A 158 -11.66 11.29 9.73
CA GLU A 158 -11.30 11.24 11.16
C GLU A 158 -11.10 9.82 11.68
N HIS A 159 -11.77 8.85 11.06
CA HIS A 159 -11.68 7.44 11.40
C HIS A 159 -11.77 6.61 10.12
N SER A 160 -10.93 5.59 10.03
CA SER A 160 -10.90 4.66 8.91
C SER A 160 -10.61 3.26 9.43
N PHE A 161 -11.47 2.30 9.06
CA PHE A 161 -11.31 0.91 9.44
C PHE A 161 -11.82 -0.03 8.35
N LEU A 162 -11.08 -1.12 8.13
CA LEU A 162 -11.44 -2.15 7.16
C LEU A 162 -11.86 -3.43 7.90
N TRP A 163 -13.13 -3.79 7.76
CA TRP A 163 -13.69 -5.04 8.26
C TRP A 163 -13.58 -6.15 7.21
N VAL A 164 -13.21 -7.35 7.67
CA VAL A 164 -13.23 -8.56 6.85
C VAL A 164 -14.04 -9.61 7.60
N ASP A 165 -15.23 -9.92 7.07
CA ASP A 165 -16.13 -10.94 7.57
C ASP A 165 -15.88 -12.24 6.80
N ASP A 166 -15.34 -13.22 7.52
CA ASP A 166 -14.98 -14.54 7.01
C ASP A 166 -16.21 -15.39 6.66
N ASN A 167 -17.30 -15.27 7.42
CA ASN A 167 -18.51 -16.06 7.22
C ASN A 167 -19.30 -15.56 6.00
N LYS A 168 -19.32 -14.25 5.78
CA LYS A 168 -20.06 -13.64 4.66
C LYS A 168 -19.19 -13.40 3.43
N HIS A 169 -17.87 -13.61 3.53
CA HIS A 169 -16.89 -13.22 2.51
C HIS A 169 -17.04 -11.75 2.07
N THR A 170 -17.31 -10.87 3.03
CA THR A 170 -17.50 -9.44 2.76
C THR A 170 -16.36 -8.62 3.34
N ILE A 171 -15.86 -7.68 2.55
CA ILE A 171 -14.96 -6.63 3.00
C ILE A 171 -15.78 -5.34 3.09
N MET A 172 -15.74 -4.66 4.23
CA MET A 172 -16.49 -3.43 4.48
C MET A 172 -15.55 -2.33 4.96
N MET A 173 -15.61 -1.19 4.28
CA MET A 173 -14.90 0.02 4.68
C MET A 173 -15.82 0.85 5.59
N GLU A 174 -15.33 1.19 6.78
CA GLU A 174 -16.00 2.08 7.72
C GLU A 174 -15.22 3.38 7.84
N LEU A 175 -15.89 4.51 7.59
CA LEU A 175 -15.29 5.83 7.58
C LEU A 175 -16.12 6.79 8.43
N THR A 176 -15.44 7.66 9.19
CA THR A 176 -16.04 8.89 9.72
C THR A 176 -15.44 10.06 8.96
N ILE A 177 -16.28 10.79 8.22
CA ILE A 177 -15.87 11.88 7.34
C ILE A 177 -16.49 13.18 7.86
N ASP A 178 -15.67 14.21 8.00
CA ASP A 178 -16.13 15.59 8.18
C ASP A 178 -16.65 16.12 6.84
N THR A 179 -17.98 16.14 6.71
CA THR A 179 -18.66 16.54 5.48
C THR A 179 -18.61 18.05 5.20
N ASP A 180 -18.19 18.86 6.17
CA ASP A 180 -17.95 20.30 5.95
C ASP A 180 -16.64 20.53 5.17
N ILE A 181 -15.71 19.57 5.23
CA ILE A 181 -14.42 19.60 4.53
C ILE A 181 -14.50 18.92 3.16
N CYS A 182 -15.11 17.74 3.10
CA CYS A 182 -15.27 16.94 1.89
C CYS A 182 -16.69 16.36 1.84
N PRO A 183 -17.57 16.87 0.96
CA PRO A 183 -18.89 16.28 0.75
C PRO A 183 -18.78 14.81 0.36
N VAL A 184 -19.73 13.97 0.78
CA VAL A 184 -19.73 12.52 0.49
C VAL A 184 -19.65 12.21 -1.01
N MET A 185 -20.18 13.08 -1.87
CA MET A 185 -20.15 12.92 -3.33
C MET A 185 -18.77 13.22 -3.96
N GLU A 186 -17.88 13.87 -3.21
CA GLU A 186 -16.50 14.18 -3.63
C GLU A 186 -15.48 13.16 -3.09
N TYR A 187 -15.95 12.23 -2.22
CA TYR A 187 -15.21 11.04 -1.80
C TYR A 187 -15.42 9.90 -2.81
#